data_AF-A0A1U9KI88-F1
#
_entry.id   AF-A0A1U9KI88-F1
#
_cell.length_a   1.000
_cell.length_b   1.000
_cell.length_c   1.000
_cell.angle_alpha   90.00
_cell.angle_beta   90.00
_cell.angle_gamma   90.00
#
_symmetry.space_group_name_H-M   'P 1'
#
loop_
_entity.id
_entity.type
_entity.pdbx_description
1 polymer ?
#
loop_
_entity_poly.entity_id
_entity_poly.type
_entity_poly.pdbx_seq_one_letter_code
_entity_poly.pdbx_strand_id
1 'polypeptide(L)'
;MSAAAVPIASPALAEGLAARIAVAGAAFSELGPAEWILVAAALGVVVATSAALNHANHQADSSLKDKASDTPCIECGEIPCFPGGNGPDDRAETQKELDEQQKFINDQSPEEMDERLADAQARKDDTGSYRPDNDAQDRTETRKAYYNETKKILEREKRQQGLNPKIAKQEAESETLEQMKKLDAAHILDSIVGGHEEDAEHMAMRPRGANRRVGSAWSKGRRREALVNAVKKALKAGKKKMDVHLKVCEEGDGVS
;
A
#
# COMPACT_ATOMS: atom_id res chain seq x y z
N MET A 1 -11.84 -70.52 22.09
CA MET A 1 -10.64 -70.96 22.84
C MET A 1 -9.79 -69.73 23.13
N SER A 2 -9.19 -69.66 24.32
CA SER A 2 -8.21 -68.69 24.89
C SER A 2 -7.95 -67.36 24.14
N ALA A 3 -8.06 -66.15 24.70
CA ALA A 3 -7.98 -65.62 26.08
C ALA A 3 -6.59 -65.72 26.75
N ALA A 4 -5.81 -64.61 26.70
CA ALA A 4 -4.76 -64.13 27.63
C ALA A 4 -3.94 -63.00 26.91
N ALA A 5 -3.40 -61.94 27.54
CA ALA A 5 -3.68 -61.28 28.81
C ALA A 5 -3.16 -59.82 28.81
N VAL A 6 -3.73 -59.00 29.72
CA VAL A 6 -3.43 -57.60 30.14
C VAL A 6 -2.30 -57.62 31.22
N PRO A 7 -1.64 -56.54 31.76
CA PRO A 7 -1.86 -55.07 31.81
C PRO A 7 -0.70 -54.26 31.12
N ILE A 8 -0.32 -52.98 31.36
CA ILE A 8 -0.51 -51.95 32.43
C ILE A 8 -0.67 -50.53 31.80
N ALA A 9 -1.22 -49.57 32.54
CA ALA A 9 -1.45 -48.16 32.16
C ALA A 9 -0.33 -47.19 32.58
N SER A 10 -0.32 -45.98 31.99
CA SER A 10 -0.28 -44.70 32.75
C SER A 10 -0.56 -43.48 31.85
N PRO A 11 -1.46 -42.56 32.24
CA PRO A 11 -1.58 -41.24 31.63
C PRO A 11 -0.66 -40.22 32.33
N ALA A 12 -0.01 -39.34 31.59
CA ALA A 12 0.72 -38.20 32.12
C ALA A 12 0.69 -37.03 31.11
N LEU A 13 0.85 -35.80 31.60
CA LEU A 13 0.81 -34.53 30.83
C LEU A 13 -0.58 -33.98 30.45
N ALA A 14 -1.62 -34.32 31.22
CA ALA A 14 -2.78 -33.44 31.42
C ALA A 14 -2.64 -32.54 32.68
N GLU A 15 -1.49 -32.60 33.36
CA GLU A 15 -1.19 -31.90 34.62
C GLU A 15 -0.25 -30.70 34.39
N GLY A 16 -0.72 -29.72 33.60
CA GLY A 16 0.02 -28.48 33.33
C GLY A 16 -0.70 -27.19 33.75
N LEU A 17 -2.04 -27.20 33.81
CA LEU A 17 -2.85 -25.99 34.03
C LEU A 17 -3.54 -25.94 35.39
N ALA A 18 -3.90 -27.08 35.99
CA ALA A 18 -4.58 -27.13 37.29
C ALA A 18 -3.67 -26.70 38.47
N ALA A 19 -2.35 -26.95 38.36
CA ALA A 19 -1.40 -26.70 39.44
C ALA A 19 -1.05 -25.21 39.68
N ARG A 20 -1.52 -24.27 38.84
CA ARG A 20 -1.32 -22.83 39.04
C ARG A 20 -2.50 -22.10 39.69
N ILE A 21 -3.61 -22.79 39.95
CA ILE A 21 -4.78 -22.22 40.66
C ILE A 21 -4.65 -22.42 42.19
N ALA A 22 -3.78 -23.32 42.64
CA ALA A 22 -3.69 -23.76 44.05
C ALA A 22 -2.71 -22.97 44.95
N VAL A 23 -2.23 -21.78 44.56
CA VAL A 23 -1.22 -21.01 45.33
C VAL A 23 -1.80 -19.75 46.02
N ALA A 24 -3.07 -19.41 45.79
CA ALA A 24 -3.76 -18.27 46.43
C ALA A 24 -4.91 -18.67 47.37
N GLY A 25 -4.97 -19.95 47.78
CA GLY A 25 -6.08 -20.50 48.58
C GLY A 25 -5.81 -20.60 50.09
N ALA A 26 -5.27 -19.55 50.73
CA ALA A 26 -4.97 -19.57 52.17
C ALA A 26 -4.96 -18.19 52.88
N ALA A 27 -5.76 -17.22 52.41
CA ALA A 27 -6.15 -16.00 53.13
C ALA A 27 -7.35 -15.35 52.41
N PHE A 28 -7.99 -14.36 53.04
CA PHE A 28 -9.07 -13.53 52.46
C PHE A 28 -10.42 -14.22 52.19
N SER A 29 -10.95 -14.90 53.20
CA SER A 29 -12.37 -14.71 53.52
C SER A 29 -12.58 -13.26 54.00
N GLU A 30 -13.62 -12.59 53.51
CA GLU A 30 -13.98 -11.16 53.76
C GLU A 30 -13.30 -10.09 52.89
N LEU A 31 -13.50 -10.14 51.57
CA LEU A 31 -13.38 -8.96 50.69
C LEU A 31 -14.61 -8.85 49.76
N GLY A 32 -15.02 -7.62 49.46
CA GLY A 32 -16.23 -7.33 48.69
C GLY A 32 -16.05 -7.45 47.17
N PRO A 33 -17.15 -7.47 46.38
CA PRO A 33 -17.09 -7.66 44.93
C PRO A 33 -16.31 -6.58 44.16
N ALA A 34 -16.09 -5.40 44.76
CA ALA A 34 -15.29 -4.33 44.16
C ALA A 34 -13.77 -4.57 44.23
N GLU A 35 -13.29 -5.33 45.22
CA GLU A 35 -11.85 -5.46 45.52
C GLU A 35 -11.16 -6.52 44.66
N TRP A 36 -11.95 -7.47 44.11
CA TRP A 36 -11.48 -8.49 43.18
C TRP A 36 -10.84 -7.93 41.90
N ILE A 37 -11.28 -6.74 41.44
CA ILE A 37 -10.82 -6.13 40.19
C ILE A 37 -9.33 -5.71 40.28
N LEU A 38 -8.87 -5.27 41.47
CA LEU A 38 -7.48 -4.84 41.67
C LEU A 38 -6.51 -6.02 41.78
N VAL A 39 -6.93 -7.14 42.40
CA VAL A 39 -6.10 -8.34 42.54
C VAL A 39 -5.93 -9.06 41.19
N ALA A 40 -6.96 -9.07 40.35
CA ALA A 40 -6.91 -9.66 39.00
C ALA A 40 -5.85 -9.01 38.09
N ALA A 41 -5.70 -7.68 38.18
CA ALA A 41 -4.73 -6.91 37.40
C ALA A 41 -3.27 -7.22 37.78
N ALA A 42 -3.00 -7.52 39.06
CA ALA A 42 -1.64 -7.83 39.55
C ALA A 42 -1.19 -9.26 39.25
N LEU A 43 -2.13 -10.20 39.05
CA LEU A 43 -1.85 -11.62 38.81
C LEU A 43 -2.06 -12.08 37.35
N GLY A 44 -2.55 -11.19 36.48
CA GLY A 44 -2.81 -11.54 35.07
C GLY A 44 -3.95 -12.56 34.87
N VAL A 45 -4.85 -12.69 35.85
CA VAL A 45 -5.97 -13.63 35.81
C VAL A 45 -7.22 -12.91 35.30
N VAL A 46 -7.52 -13.07 34.02
CA VAL A 46 -8.73 -12.51 33.41
C VAL A 46 -9.95 -13.36 33.78
N VAL A 47 -10.70 -12.94 34.82
CA VAL A 47 -12.02 -13.50 35.11
C VAL A 47 -13.06 -12.78 34.23
N ALA A 48 -13.29 -13.35 33.05
CA ALA A 48 -14.16 -12.77 32.03
C ALA A 48 -15.65 -13.03 32.30
N THR A 49 -16.38 -12.03 32.79
CA THR A 49 -17.83 -11.96 32.53
C THR A 49 -18.04 -11.36 31.13
N SER A 50 -18.50 -12.20 30.20
CA SER A 50 -18.51 -11.91 28.75
C SER A 50 -19.23 -10.61 28.36
N ALA A 51 -20.26 -10.20 29.09
CA ALA A 51 -20.99 -8.95 28.83
C ALA A 51 -20.16 -7.69 29.10
N ALA A 52 -19.36 -7.67 30.18
CA ALA A 52 -18.57 -6.50 30.56
C ALA A 52 -17.39 -6.28 29.61
N LEU A 53 -16.71 -7.36 29.21
CA LEU A 53 -15.64 -7.33 28.20
C LEU A 53 -16.15 -6.91 26.83
N ASN A 54 -17.30 -7.41 26.38
CA ASN A 54 -17.87 -6.97 25.11
C ASN A 54 -18.25 -5.48 25.13
N HIS A 55 -18.77 -4.95 26.24
CA HIS A 55 -19.07 -3.52 26.35
C HIS A 55 -17.80 -2.67 26.39
N ALA A 56 -16.79 -3.07 27.17
CA ALA A 56 -15.51 -2.37 27.26
C ALA A 56 -14.76 -2.37 25.91
N ASN A 57 -14.73 -3.50 25.20
CA ASN A 57 -14.13 -3.59 23.86
C ASN A 57 -14.90 -2.73 22.85
N HIS A 58 -16.23 -2.76 22.85
CA HIS A 58 -17.03 -1.96 21.92
C HIS A 58 -16.89 -0.45 22.20
N GLN A 59 -16.75 -0.05 23.46
CA GLN A 59 -16.55 1.34 23.85
C GLN A 59 -15.11 1.81 23.55
N ALA A 60 -14.12 0.92 23.69
CA ALA A 60 -12.75 1.16 23.24
C ALA A 60 -12.69 1.32 21.71
N ASP A 61 -13.26 0.39 20.94
CA ASP A 61 -13.32 0.43 19.48
C ASP A 61 -14.00 1.70 18.95
N SER A 62 -15.13 2.12 19.54
CA SER A 62 -15.74 3.42 19.16
C SER A 62 -14.82 4.59 19.52
N SER A 63 -14.23 4.60 20.72
CA SER A 63 -13.34 5.69 21.15
C SER A 63 -12.01 5.75 20.39
N LEU A 64 -11.61 4.67 19.73
CA LEU A 64 -10.45 4.59 18.85
C LEU A 64 -10.81 5.01 17.43
N LYS A 65 -12.00 4.64 16.92
CA LYS A 65 -12.50 5.16 15.63
C LYS A 65 -12.66 6.68 15.65
N ASP A 66 -13.17 7.23 16.75
CA ASP A 66 -13.37 8.68 16.89
C ASP A 66 -12.08 9.46 17.24
N LYS A 67 -10.91 8.78 17.36
CA LYS A 67 -9.62 9.38 17.78
C LYS A 67 -8.41 8.95 16.97
N ALA A 68 -8.57 8.06 15.99
CA ALA A 68 -7.63 7.98 14.89
C ALA A 68 -7.70 9.34 14.18
N SER A 69 -6.61 10.11 14.23
CA SER A 69 -6.54 11.39 13.54
C SER A 69 -6.70 11.16 12.04
N ASP A 70 -7.81 11.63 11.45
CA ASP A 70 -8.01 11.63 9.98
C ASP A 70 -6.89 12.40 9.25
N THR A 71 -6.20 13.29 9.97
CA THR A 71 -4.97 13.93 9.49
C THR A 71 -3.78 12.98 9.64
N PRO A 72 -3.10 12.60 8.53
CA PRO A 72 -1.95 11.70 8.56
C PRO A 72 -0.74 12.35 9.26
N CYS A 73 -0.01 11.57 10.05
CA CYS A 73 1.21 12.02 10.69
C CYS A 73 2.40 12.07 9.71
N ILE A 74 2.55 13.21 9.02
CA ILE A 74 3.68 13.50 8.10
C ILE A 74 5.04 13.21 8.75
N GLU A 75 5.22 13.61 10.00
CA GLU A 75 6.46 13.40 10.77
C GLU A 75 6.70 11.92 11.12
N CYS A 76 5.63 11.12 11.16
CA CYS A 76 5.68 9.67 11.37
C CYS A 76 5.92 8.88 10.06
N GLY A 77 5.94 9.55 8.91
CA GLY A 77 6.03 8.93 7.58
C GLY A 77 4.69 8.48 6.98
N GLU A 78 3.56 8.94 7.51
CA GLU A 78 2.24 8.63 6.94
C GLU A 78 1.97 9.54 5.74
N ILE A 79 1.83 8.94 4.55
CA ILE A 79 1.66 9.67 3.30
C ILE A 79 0.19 10.07 3.13
N PRO A 80 -0.13 11.36 2.95
CA PRO A 80 -1.49 11.81 2.68
C PRO A 80 -2.10 11.18 1.44
N CYS A 81 -3.39 10.88 1.53
CA CYS A 81 -4.19 10.38 0.43
C CYS A 81 -4.07 11.28 -0.82
N PHE A 82 -4.26 10.71 -2.00
CA PHE A 82 -4.15 11.39 -3.28
C PHE A 82 -5.53 11.79 -3.82
N PRO A 83 -5.67 12.92 -4.53
CA PRO A 83 -6.92 13.25 -5.19
C PRO A 83 -7.26 12.17 -6.22
N GLY A 84 -8.51 11.68 -6.24
CA GLY A 84 -8.91 10.56 -7.11
C GLY A 84 -9.56 10.94 -8.44
N GLY A 85 -10.09 12.17 -8.56
CA GLY A 85 -10.87 12.59 -9.73
C GLY A 85 -12.37 12.62 -9.48
N ASN A 86 -13.14 12.76 -10.56
CA ASN A 86 -14.52 13.24 -10.48
C ASN A 86 -15.59 12.14 -10.38
N GLY A 87 -15.19 10.87 -10.50
CA GLY A 87 -16.12 9.74 -10.42
C GLY A 87 -15.42 8.41 -10.10
N PRO A 88 -16.19 7.33 -9.91
CA PRO A 88 -15.64 6.04 -9.47
C PRO A 88 -14.54 5.48 -10.38
N ASP A 89 -14.69 5.61 -11.70
CA ASP A 89 -13.71 5.10 -12.67
C ASP A 89 -12.38 5.86 -12.61
N ASP A 90 -12.42 7.20 -12.57
CA ASP A 90 -11.23 8.06 -12.34
C ASP A 90 -10.50 7.65 -11.04
N ARG A 91 -11.28 7.41 -9.97
CA ARG A 91 -10.77 7.05 -8.64
C ARG A 91 -10.11 5.67 -8.65
N ALA A 92 -10.75 4.68 -9.28
CA ALA A 92 -10.20 3.33 -9.43
C ALA A 92 -8.96 3.30 -10.33
N GLU A 93 -8.93 4.10 -11.40
CA GLU A 93 -7.76 4.25 -12.27
C GLU A 93 -6.60 4.93 -11.54
N THR A 94 -6.89 5.97 -10.74
CA THR A 94 -5.90 6.62 -9.88
C THR A 94 -5.37 5.68 -8.80
N GLN A 95 -6.22 4.86 -8.18
CA GLN A 95 -5.76 3.89 -7.18
C GLN A 95 -4.81 2.84 -7.80
N LYS A 96 -5.08 2.34 -9.01
CA LYS A 96 -4.16 1.41 -9.69
C LYS A 96 -2.77 2.01 -9.92
N GLU A 97 -2.69 3.27 -10.34
CA GLU A 97 -1.42 3.99 -10.50
C GLU A 97 -0.68 4.13 -9.16
N LEU A 98 -1.41 4.38 -8.06
CA LEU A 98 -0.84 4.40 -6.70
C LEU A 98 -0.39 3.02 -6.22
N ASP A 99 -1.15 1.96 -6.50
CA ASP A 99 -0.83 0.59 -6.11
C ASP A 99 0.49 0.13 -6.76
N GLU A 100 0.71 0.50 -8.03
CA GLU A 100 1.94 0.21 -8.75
C GLU A 100 3.15 1.00 -8.22
N GLN A 101 2.99 2.31 -7.97
CA GLN A 101 4.03 3.12 -7.33
C GLN A 101 4.34 2.64 -5.90
N GLN A 102 3.31 2.29 -5.12
CA GLN A 102 3.44 1.73 -3.78
C GLN A 102 4.19 0.39 -3.81
N LYS A 103 3.85 -0.50 -4.75
CA LYS A 103 4.55 -1.78 -4.93
C LYS A 103 6.02 -1.54 -5.28
N PHE A 104 6.30 -0.64 -6.23
CA PHE A 104 7.67 -0.34 -6.65
C PHE A 104 8.52 0.18 -5.47
N ILE A 105 8.00 1.16 -4.72
CA ILE A 105 8.64 1.68 -3.50
C ILE A 105 8.87 0.57 -2.48
N ASN A 106 7.83 -0.23 -2.16
CA ASN A 106 7.91 -1.30 -1.15
C ASN A 106 8.77 -2.50 -1.58
N ASP A 107 9.14 -2.59 -2.86
CA ASP A 107 10.12 -3.57 -3.32
C ASP A 107 11.57 -3.13 -3.12
N GLN A 108 11.82 -1.83 -2.95
CA GLN A 108 13.14 -1.28 -2.62
C GLN A 108 13.47 -1.43 -1.11
N SER A 109 14.76 -1.43 -0.78
CA SER A 109 15.28 -1.15 0.55
C SER A 109 15.13 0.35 0.91
N PRO A 110 15.17 0.70 2.21
CA PRO A 110 15.21 2.11 2.62
C PRO A 110 16.44 2.86 2.10
N GLU A 111 17.59 2.20 1.99
CA GLU A 111 18.83 2.75 1.44
C GLU A 111 18.67 3.17 -0.03
N GLU A 112 18.17 2.27 -0.88
CA GLU A 112 17.90 2.55 -2.31
C GLU A 112 16.88 3.69 -2.49
N MET A 113 15.88 3.79 -1.61
CA MET A 113 14.92 4.90 -1.67
C MET A 113 15.47 6.24 -1.14
N ASP A 114 16.42 6.24 -0.19
CA ASP A 114 17.08 7.46 0.26
C ASP A 114 17.97 8.04 -0.85
N GLU A 115 18.73 7.18 -1.53
CA GLU A 115 19.55 7.52 -2.71
C GLU A 115 18.67 8.07 -3.85
N ARG A 116 17.63 7.34 -4.27
CA ARG A 116 16.68 7.79 -5.31
C ARG A 116 16.03 9.15 -4.98
N LEU A 117 15.70 9.42 -3.71
CA LEU A 117 15.13 10.70 -3.28
C LEU A 117 16.17 11.82 -3.23
N ALA A 118 17.42 11.52 -2.88
CA ALA A 118 18.54 12.43 -2.91
C ALA A 118 18.90 12.82 -4.36
N ASP A 119 18.97 11.86 -5.28
CA ASP A 119 19.25 12.12 -6.70
C ASP A 119 18.13 12.94 -7.36
N ALA A 120 16.87 12.64 -7.03
CA ALA A 120 15.74 13.48 -7.46
C ALA A 120 15.87 14.93 -6.95
N GLN A 121 16.38 15.13 -5.72
CA GLN A 121 16.67 16.47 -5.21
C GLN A 121 17.86 17.11 -5.94
N ALA A 122 18.95 16.39 -6.14
CA ALA A 122 20.14 16.88 -6.84
C ALA A 122 19.83 17.32 -8.28
N ARG A 123 19.08 16.51 -9.05
CA ARG A 123 18.58 16.89 -10.38
C ARG A 123 17.72 18.15 -10.33
N LYS A 124 16.86 18.27 -9.31
CA LYS A 124 15.99 19.44 -9.13
C LYS A 124 16.78 20.72 -8.84
N ASP A 125 17.86 20.61 -8.09
CA ASP A 125 18.71 21.74 -7.68
C ASP A 125 19.66 22.16 -8.81
N ASP A 126 20.17 21.22 -9.61
CA ASP A 126 21.04 21.48 -10.78
C ASP A 126 20.25 21.98 -12.01
N THR A 127 19.23 21.23 -12.42
CA THR A 127 18.51 21.48 -13.69
C THR A 127 17.23 22.32 -13.54
N GLY A 128 16.79 22.55 -12.30
CA GLY A 128 15.46 23.09 -12.02
C GLY A 128 14.31 22.10 -12.23
N SER A 129 14.58 20.83 -12.56
CA SER A 129 13.60 19.78 -12.89
C SER A 129 13.89 18.47 -12.14
N TYR A 130 12.84 17.74 -11.74
CA TYR A 130 12.98 16.39 -11.15
C TYR A 130 13.24 15.29 -12.20
N ARG A 131 12.91 15.55 -13.46
CA ARG A 131 13.03 14.57 -14.55
C ARG A 131 14.48 14.09 -14.69
N PRO A 132 14.70 12.78 -14.91
CA PRO A 132 16.01 12.29 -15.32
C PRO A 132 16.41 12.85 -16.69
N ASP A 133 17.69 12.74 -17.01
CA ASP A 133 18.17 12.93 -18.37
C ASP A 133 17.48 11.94 -19.32
N ASN A 134 17.43 12.28 -20.61
CA ASN A 134 16.76 11.50 -21.67
C ASN A 134 15.23 11.25 -21.51
N ASP A 135 14.55 11.68 -20.43
CA ASP A 135 13.08 11.51 -20.21
C ASP A 135 12.22 11.83 -21.44
N ALA A 136 12.59 12.85 -22.23
CA ALA A 136 11.88 13.22 -23.45
C ALA A 136 12.08 12.22 -24.61
N GLN A 137 13.27 11.62 -24.72
CA GLN A 137 13.57 10.56 -25.67
C GLN A 137 12.87 9.26 -25.26
N ASP A 138 13.00 8.83 -24.00
CA ASP A 138 12.40 7.58 -23.51
C ASP A 138 10.88 7.59 -23.70
N ARG A 139 10.21 8.70 -23.32
CA ARG A 139 8.79 8.88 -23.58
C ARG A 139 8.44 8.83 -25.07
N THR A 140 9.32 9.30 -25.95
CA THR A 140 9.12 9.24 -27.40
C THR A 140 9.25 7.81 -27.90
N GLU A 141 10.23 7.06 -27.40
CA GLU A 141 10.46 5.65 -27.74
C GLU A 141 9.35 4.74 -27.22
N THR A 142 8.92 4.88 -25.96
CA THR A 142 7.76 4.18 -25.39
C THR A 142 6.48 4.43 -26.19
N ARG A 143 6.21 5.70 -26.57
CA ARG A 143 5.06 6.05 -27.42
C ARG A 143 5.14 5.39 -28.80
N LYS A 144 6.32 5.34 -29.40
CA LYS A 144 6.57 4.73 -30.71
C LYS A 144 6.48 3.20 -30.66
N ALA A 145 6.95 2.57 -29.58
CA ALA A 145 6.82 1.13 -29.35
C ALA A 145 5.35 0.74 -29.25
N TYR A 146 4.60 1.38 -28.33
CA TYR A 146 3.16 1.18 -28.16
C TYR A 146 2.37 1.36 -29.46
N TYR A 147 2.60 2.47 -30.19
CA TYR A 147 1.93 2.71 -31.47
C TYR A 147 2.14 1.57 -32.47
N ASN A 148 3.36 1.06 -32.60
CA ASN A 148 3.67 0.00 -33.56
C ASN A 148 3.11 -1.37 -33.14
N GLU A 149 3.13 -1.67 -31.85
CA GLU A 149 2.58 -2.90 -31.29
C GLU A 149 1.04 -2.92 -31.36
N THR A 150 0.38 -1.92 -30.78
CA THR A 150 -1.09 -1.81 -30.76
C THR A 150 -1.68 -1.81 -32.16
N LYS A 151 -1.11 -1.04 -33.09
CA LYS A 151 -1.55 -1.05 -34.50
C LYS A 151 -1.42 -2.43 -35.14
N LYS A 152 -0.34 -3.17 -34.86
CA LYS A 152 -0.11 -4.52 -35.40
C LYS A 152 -1.09 -5.55 -34.81
N ILE A 153 -1.50 -5.39 -33.56
CA ILE A 153 -2.54 -6.19 -32.92
C ILE A 153 -3.90 -5.89 -33.54
N LEU A 154 -4.31 -4.62 -33.56
CA LEU A 154 -5.60 -4.19 -34.12
C LEU A 154 -5.74 -4.51 -35.62
N GLU A 155 -4.66 -4.38 -36.42
CA GLU A 155 -4.70 -4.78 -37.84
C GLU A 155 -4.97 -6.29 -37.99
N ARG A 156 -4.34 -7.12 -37.14
CA ARG A 156 -4.55 -8.57 -37.14
C ARG A 156 -5.98 -8.92 -36.77
N GLU A 157 -6.53 -8.33 -35.72
CA GLU A 157 -7.89 -8.57 -35.25
C GLU A 157 -8.93 -8.17 -36.30
N LYS A 158 -8.79 -6.97 -36.88
CA LYS A 158 -9.66 -6.50 -37.97
C LYS A 158 -9.59 -7.40 -39.21
N ARG A 159 -8.41 -7.93 -39.56
CA ARG A 159 -8.26 -8.91 -40.64
C ARG A 159 -8.91 -10.26 -40.30
N GLN A 160 -8.88 -10.69 -39.03
CA GLN A 160 -9.60 -11.90 -38.57
C GLN A 160 -11.12 -11.71 -38.61
N GLN A 161 -11.61 -10.48 -38.43
CA GLN A 161 -13.01 -10.08 -38.63
C GLN A 161 -13.41 -9.96 -40.12
N GLY A 162 -12.49 -10.25 -41.06
CA GLY A 162 -12.76 -10.27 -42.50
C GLY A 162 -12.57 -8.93 -43.22
N LEU A 163 -12.07 -7.88 -42.54
CA LEU A 163 -11.81 -6.60 -43.20
C LEU A 163 -10.68 -6.72 -44.24
N ASN A 164 -10.84 -6.02 -45.36
CA ASN A 164 -9.79 -5.91 -46.38
C ASN A 164 -8.49 -5.37 -45.76
N PRO A 165 -7.30 -5.90 -46.11
CA PRO A 165 -6.03 -5.50 -45.49
C PRO A 165 -5.74 -3.99 -45.50
N LYS A 166 -6.16 -3.26 -46.55
CA LYS A 166 -5.99 -1.80 -46.62
C LYS A 166 -6.88 -1.09 -45.59
N ILE A 167 -8.14 -1.49 -45.48
CA ILE A 167 -9.12 -0.92 -44.54
C ILE A 167 -8.71 -1.28 -43.11
N ALA A 168 -8.40 -2.54 -42.83
CA ALA A 168 -7.96 -3.01 -41.53
C ALA A 168 -6.74 -2.22 -41.00
N LYS A 169 -5.76 -1.93 -41.87
CA LYS A 169 -4.60 -1.09 -41.51
C LYS A 169 -5.00 0.35 -41.20
N GLN A 170 -5.85 0.97 -42.03
CA GLN A 170 -6.29 2.36 -41.84
C GLN A 170 -7.10 2.54 -40.55
N GLU A 171 -8.03 1.61 -40.27
CA GLU A 171 -8.79 1.60 -39.02
C GLU A 171 -7.90 1.33 -37.81
N ALA A 172 -6.99 0.35 -37.87
CA ALA A 172 -6.07 0.04 -36.77
C ALA A 172 -5.16 1.23 -36.44
N GLU A 173 -4.69 1.96 -37.46
CA GLU A 173 -3.93 3.19 -37.28
C GLU A 173 -4.77 4.29 -36.62
N SER A 174 -6.00 4.54 -37.13
CA SER A 174 -6.90 5.54 -36.55
C SER A 174 -7.25 5.21 -35.09
N GLU A 175 -7.58 3.96 -34.79
CA GLU A 175 -7.97 3.50 -33.47
C GLU A 175 -6.79 3.55 -32.48
N THR A 176 -5.58 3.17 -32.92
CA THR A 176 -4.36 3.34 -32.12
C THR A 176 -4.12 4.80 -31.77
N LEU A 177 -4.31 5.73 -32.74
CA LEU A 177 -4.14 7.16 -32.50
C LEU A 177 -5.19 7.70 -31.50
N GLU A 178 -6.44 7.24 -31.55
CA GLU A 178 -7.46 7.61 -30.54
C GLU A 178 -7.12 7.06 -29.14
N GLN A 179 -6.59 5.84 -29.03
CA GLN A 179 -6.09 5.30 -27.75
C GLN A 179 -4.92 6.15 -27.21
N MET A 180 -3.95 6.49 -28.04
CA MET A 180 -2.78 7.31 -27.67
C MET A 180 -3.09 8.74 -27.21
N LYS A 181 -4.29 9.28 -27.48
CA LYS A 181 -4.74 10.57 -26.92
C LYS A 181 -5.08 10.48 -25.44
N LYS A 182 -5.51 9.30 -24.98
CA LYS A 182 -5.92 9.01 -23.59
C LYS A 182 -4.74 8.56 -22.71
N LEU A 183 -3.57 8.35 -23.31
CA LEU A 183 -2.40 7.75 -22.66
C LEU A 183 -1.17 8.67 -22.73
N ASP A 184 -0.43 8.75 -21.63
CA ASP A 184 0.89 9.37 -21.56
C ASP A 184 1.95 8.27 -21.30
N ALA A 185 3.15 8.41 -21.85
CA ALA A 185 4.28 7.58 -21.41
C ALA A 185 4.74 8.07 -20.03
N ALA A 186 4.83 7.16 -19.07
CA ALA A 186 5.08 7.45 -17.66
C ALA A 186 6.05 6.43 -17.05
N HIS A 187 6.93 6.93 -16.18
CA HIS A 187 7.80 6.14 -15.31
C HIS A 187 6.96 5.32 -14.33
N ILE A 188 7.50 4.18 -13.87
CA ILE A 188 6.86 3.36 -12.83
C ILE A 188 6.84 4.05 -11.45
N LEU A 189 7.75 5.00 -11.23
CA LEU A 189 7.83 5.86 -10.05
C LEU A 189 7.92 7.32 -10.53
N ASP A 190 7.15 8.25 -9.95
CA ASP A 190 7.23 9.64 -10.39
C ASP A 190 8.62 10.24 -10.10
N SER A 191 9.16 10.97 -11.06
CA SER A 191 10.42 11.71 -10.97
C SER A 191 10.59 12.54 -9.69
N ILE A 192 9.51 13.11 -9.14
CA ILE A 192 9.50 13.92 -7.90
C ILE A 192 9.91 13.08 -6.67
N VAL A 193 9.65 11.77 -6.71
CA VAL A 193 9.88 10.83 -5.61
C VAL A 193 10.91 9.73 -5.94
N GLY A 194 11.74 9.93 -6.97
CA GLY A 194 12.89 9.07 -7.22
C GLY A 194 12.83 8.19 -8.47
N GLY A 195 11.93 8.48 -9.42
CA GLY A 195 12.02 7.90 -10.77
C GLY A 195 13.31 8.31 -11.48
N HIS A 196 14.05 7.33 -12.02
CA HIS A 196 15.38 7.47 -12.63
C HIS A 196 15.40 7.08 -14.12
N GLU A 197 16.52 7.35 -14.82
CA GLU A 197 16.71 6.87 -16.21
C GLU A 197 16.76 5.34 -16.31
N GLU A 198 17.25 4.66 -15.26
CA GLU A 198 17.29 3.21 -15.18
C GLU A 198 15.87 2.58 -15.16
N ASP A 199 14.87 3.33 -14.69
CA ASP A 199 13.47 2.89 -14.68
C ASP A 199 12.82 2.98 -16.08
N ALA A 200 13.54 3.41 -17.12
CA ALA A 200 13.02 3.53 -18.49
C ALA A 200 12.54 2.19 -19.07
N GLU A 201 13.13 1.05 -18.67
CA GLU A 201 12.63 -0.28 -19.06
C GLU A 201 11.26 -0.63 -18.43
N HIS A 202 10.86 0.10 -17.39
CA HIS A 202 9.53 0.02 -16.77
C HIS A 202 8.59 1.14 -17.26
N MET A 203 9.04 2.02 -18.15
CA MET A 203 8.21 3.08 -18.71
C MET A 203 7.11 2.50 -19.62
N ALA A 204 5.86 2.86 -19.34
CA ALA A 204 4.71 2.35 -20.07
C ALA A 204 3.72 3.46 -20.45
N MET A 205 2.81 3.16 -21.38
CA MET A 205 1.70 4.04 -21.73
C MET A 205 0.59 3.90 -20.68
N ARG A 206 0.52 4.87 -19.76
CA ARG A 206 -0.43 4.92 -18.65
C ARG A 206 -1.61 5.84 -18.94
N PRO A 207 -2.78 5.63 -18.29
CA PRO A 207 -3.88 6.56 -18.38
C PRO A 207 -3.50 7.98 -17.98
N ARG A 208 -3.71 8.91 -18.91
CA ARG A 208 -3.28 10.32 -18.80
C ARG A 208 -3.93 11.05 -17.63
N GLY A 209 -5.16 10.68 -17.26
CA GLY A 209 -5.89 11.26 -16.13
C GLY A 209 -5.21 10.91 -14.81
N ALA A 210 -5.19 9.62 -14.47
CA ALA A 210 -4.57 9.08 -13.26
C ALA A 210 -3.09 9.49 -13.11
N ASN A 211 -2.23 9.21 -14.10
CA ASN A 211 -0.80 9.52 -14.06
C ASN A 211 -0.52 10.99 -13.69
N ARG A 212 -1.15 11.95 -14.40
CA ARG A 212 -0.97 13.38 -14.10
C ARG A 212 -1.50 13.78 -12.73
N ARG A 213 -2.57 13.12 -12.28
CA ARG A 213 -3.20 13.38 -10.98
C ARG A 213 -2.29 12.93 -9.84
N VAL A 214 -1.69 11.75 -9.94
CA VAL A 214 -0.67 11.24 -9.00
C VAL A 214 0.59 12.12 -9.03
N GLY A 215 1.20 12.31 -10.19
CA GLY A 215 2.44 13.09 -10.33
C GLY A 215 2.32 14.54 -9.82
N SER A 216 1.22 15.23 -10.15
CA SER A 216 0.98 16.59 -9.64
C SER A 216 0.57 16.67 -8.16
N ALA A 217 0.25 15.55 -7.52
CA ALA A 217 -0.08 15.50 -6.10
C ALA A 217 1.15 15.24 -5.21
N TRP A 218 2.21 14.64 -5.74
CA TRP A 218 3.47 14.41 -5.00
C TRP A 218 4.12 15.71 -4.49
N SER A 219 4.06 16.78 -5.27
CA SER A 219 4.54 18.12 -4.89
C SER A 219 3.58 18.92 -4.00
N LYS A 220 2.41 18.36 -3.66
CA LYS A 220 1.37 19.02 -2.86
C LYS A 220 1.13 18.28 -1.54
N GLY A 221 0.56 18.98 -0.57
CA GLY A 221 0.11 18.40 0.70
C GLY A 221 1.22 17.64 1.46
N ARG A 222 2.49 18.05 1.34
CA ARG A 222 3.66 17.41 1.99
C ARG A 222 3.85 15.90 1.69
N ARG A 223 3.28 15.35 0.59
CA ARG A 223 3.38 13.91 0.27
C ARG A 223 4.82 13.41 0.04
N ARG A 224 5.64 14.14 -0.72
CA ARG A 224 7.08 13.83 -0.86
C ARG A 224 7.82 13.85 0.48
N GLU A 225 7.49 14.80 1.35
CA GLU A 225 8.13 14.94 2.66
C GLU A 225 7.75 13.80 3.61
N ALA A 226 6.48 13.37 3.59
CA ALA A 226 6.05 12.15 4.29
C ALA A 226 6.81 10.91 3.81
N LEU A 227 7.06 10.76 2.50
CA LEU A 227 7.88 9.66 1.98
C LEU A 227 9.35 9.73 2.47
N VAL A 228 9.97 10.92 2.43
CA VAL A 228 11.32 11.14 2.99
C VAL A 228 11.37 10.77 4.49
N ASN A 229 10.34 11.13 5.26
CA ASN A 229 10.24 10.78 6.68
C ASN A 229 10.02 9.27 6.88
N ALA A 230 9.25 8.60 6.02
CA ALA A 230 9.06 7.16 6.03
C ALA A 230 10.38 6.42 5.79
N VAL A 231 11.19 6.87 4.82
CA VAL A 231 12.52 6.32 4.52
C VAL A 231 13.46 6.46 5.72
N LYS A 232 13.60 7.67 6.28
CA LYS A 232 14.42 7.93 7.48
C LYS A 232 14.01 7.07 8.68
N LYS A 233 12.70 6.84 8.86
CA LYS A 233 12.16 5.98 9.91
C LYS A 233 12.46 4.50 9.65
N ALA A 234 12.38 4.05 8.41
CA ALA A 234 12.70 2.68 8.00
C ALA A 234 14.19 2.37 8.18
N LEU A 235 15.08 3.28 7.76
CA LEU A 235 16.53 3.24 8.02
C LEU A 235 16.83 3.15 9.53
N LYS A 236 16.27 4.07 10.33
CA LYS A 236 16.46 4.07 11.80
C LYS A 236 15.95 2.79 12.48
N ALA A 237 14.93 2.15 11.90
CA ALA A 237 14.38 0.89 12.39
C ALA A 237 15.12 -0.36 11.86
N GLY A 238 16.09 -0.21 10.96
CA GLY A 238 16.78 -1.35 10.32
C GLY A 238 15.86 -2.21 9.47
N LYS A 239 14.82 -1.62 8.84
CA LYS A 239 13.95 -2.35 7.92
C LYS A 239 14.75 -2.73 6.65
N LYS A 240 14.48 -3.91 6.10
CA LYS A 240 15.09 -4.38 4.83
C LYS A 240 14.34 -3.96 3.57
N LYS A 241 13.11 -3.47 3.73
CA LYS A 241 12.22 -3.03 2.67
C LYS A 241 11.41 -1.83 3.16
N MET A 242 11.00 -0.99 2.21
CA MET A 242 9.99 0.03 2.47
C MET A 242 8.62 -0.60 2.71
N ASP A 243 7.78 0.17 3.39
CA ASP A 243 6.49 -0.25 3.93
C ASP A 243 5.62 1.00 4.05
N VAL A 244 5.27 1.57 2.89
CA VAL A 244 4.41 2.74 2.75
C VAL A 244 3.04 2.34 2.21
N HIS A 245 2.03 3.17 2.49
CA HIS A 245 0.70 3.03 1.94
C HIS A 245 0.31 4.27 1.13
N LEU A 246 -0.12 4.07 -0.11
CA LEU A 246 -0.64 5.11 -1.01
C LEU A 246 -2.12 4.82 -1.29
N LYS A 247 -3.00 5.77 -0.99
CA LYS A 247 -4.45 5.64 -1.21
C LYS A 247 -5.06 6.89 -1.84
N VAL A 248 -6.16 6.73 -2.57
CA VAL A 248 -7.04 7.83 -2.97
C VAL A 248 -7.81 8.36 -1.75
N CYS A 249 -8.04 9.67 -1.64
CA CYS A 249 -8.84 10.29 -0.58
C CYS A 249 -10.32 9.86 -0.66
N GLU A 250 -11.02 9.71 0.46
CA GLU A 250 -12.44 9.36 0.44
C GLU A 250 -13.29 10.54 -0.08
N GLU A 251 -14.55 10.27 -0.42
CA GLU A 251 -15.45 11.30 -0.96
C GLU A 251 -15.92 12.23 0.16
N GLY A 252 -15.17 13.31 0.36
CA GLY A 252 -15.45 14.31 1.40
C GLY A 252 -14.19 14.91 2.04
N ASP A 253 -13.06 14.19 1.99
CA ASP A 253 -11.82 14.47 2.75
C ASP A 253 -11.00 15.68 2.25
N GLY A 254 -11.64 16.72 1.70
CA GLY A 254 -11.01 18.01 1.42
C GLY A 254 -9.96 18.00 0.30
N VAL A 255 -10.41 18.26 -0.93
CA VAL A 255 -9.47 18.71 -1.98
C VAL A 255 -9.07 20.17 -1.70
N SER A 256 -7.89 20.36 -1.10
CA SER A 256 -7.17 21.65 -1.03
C SER A 256 -5.72 21.50 -1.51
#